data_AF-A0A1B7MYG2-F1
#
_entry.id   AF-A0A1B7MYG2-F1
#
_cell.length_a   1.000
_cell.length_b   1.000
_cell.length_c   1.000
_cell.angle_alpha   90.00
_cell.angle_beta   90.00
_cell.angle_gamma   90.00
#
_symmetry.space_group_name_H-M   'P 1'
#
loop_
_entity.id
_entity.type
_entity.pdbx_description
1 polymer ?
#
loop_
_entity_poly.entity_id
_entity_poly.type
_entity_poly.pdbx_seq_one_letter_code
_entity_poly.pdbx_strand_id
1 'polypeptide(L)'
;MHPHTVLLIPELLEKIFSFVGRDANVINAYVCKQWSEIALDFVWKELKSLPQLLRLLRPYQKRDSDGSIVFDRQPELKDWARFQKYANRVLILRYRQGQEDYYCLLDDMARTRTTLKIFPKLHTLEWLFEISSAWNEPHYSCIHGNTVKSSFFVDACARMPHIHSLDLRVGYAVHFIEADVLKLLQGLPDLKKVIFPEFCLTSIIVSALSRKNYVKPIQFKHAPEQELGEEVRVGSFAPVLEQGAFSMLQGLEMAVRLGNVVRFMKADFAPINITSLYINTYADHNPRELYTLLVTLRLAPTKQITFDTLRPVFAFQNLSTFEVVHKYPVDISLEEIEELARRWPSLENLHLNEEPLVMHDFTLDLRALVPFARHCPQLWSLGLFMDVKKIHTTQQLKPFTALSVLSVGTSRVCDPAIAAAFLSFMCPPGCKLDVDMTWALNNGSFCREWYNDVLSEVNRRSLSWEGVKDLLRLFDQIWREETEKRRALQRENENLRTRNDFSMDKPEGNIKTNDSVVPRRQTNMRKKMVAPLTKVGRLVHHRINAMASRRTWLRG
;
A
#
# COMPACT_ATOMS: atom_id res chain seq x y z
N MET A 1 7.98 -28.76 -40.14
CA MET A 1 7.69 -27.34 -39.84
C MET A 1 8.98 -26.67 -39.44
N HIS A 2 9.45 -25.67 -40.19
CA HIS A 2 10.58 -24.86 -39.73
C HIS A 2 10.12 -23.99 -38.56
N PRO A 3 10.89 -23.92 -37.45
CA PRO A 3 10.56 -23.04 -36.34
C PRO A 3 10.54 -21.60 -36.83
N HIS A 4 9.50 -20.85 -36.46
CA HIS A 4 9.35 -19.45 -36.83
C HIS A 4 10.59 -18.67 -36.36
N THR A 5 11.27 -17.94 -37.25
CA THR A 5 12.60 -17.35 -37.01
C THR A 5 12.66 -16.44 -35.78
N VAL A 6 11.53 -15.84 -35.43
CA VAL A 6 11.34 -15.01 -34.21
C VAL A 6 11.56 -15.80 -32.92
N LEU A 7 11.25 -17.10 -32.90
CA LEU A 7 11.42 -17.99 -31.74
C LEU A 7 12.86 -18.53 -31.59
N LEU A 8 13.79 -18.04 -32.40
CA LEU A 8 15.23 -18.28 -32.28
C LEU A 8 15.96 -17.09 -31.64
N ILE A 9 15.27 -15.98 -31.36
CA ILE A 9 15.87 -14.78 -30.75
C ILE A 9 15.81 -14.93 -29.21
N PRO A 10 16.96 -15.03 -28.52
CA PRO A 10 16.99 -15.26 -27.07
C PRO A 10 16.23 -14.22 -26.25
N GLU A 11 16.37 -12.94 -26.59
CA GLU A 11 15.76 -11.82 -25.87
C GLU A 11 14.22 -11.84 -25.96
N LEU A 12 13.69 -12.30 -27.09
CA LEU A 12 12.25 -12.49 -27.26
C LEU A 12 11.75 -13.69 -26.46
N LEU A 13 12.49 -14.79 -26.43
CA LEU A 13 12.17 -15.94 -25.59
C LEU A 13 12.21 -15.57 -24.10
N GLU A 14 13.20 -14.81 -23.66
CA GLU A 14 13.27 -14.29 -22.28
C GLU A 14 12.03 -13.45 -21.95
N LYS A 15 11.65 -12.54 -22.85
CA LYS A 15 10.45 -11.72 -22.65
C LYS A 15 9.19 -12.58 -22.60
N ILE A 16 9.03 -13.56 -23.49
CA ILE A 16 7.89 -14.48 -23.51
C ILE A 16 7.84 -15.28 -22.21
N PHE A 17 8.93 -15.96 -21.84
CA PHE A 17 8.99 -16.80 -20.64
C PHE A 17 8.80 -16.01 -19.35
N SER A 18 9.12 -14.70 -19.35
CA SER A 18 8.84 -13.82 -18.21
C SER A 18 7.35 -13.62 -17.92
N PHE A 19 6.48 -13.79 -18.92
CA PHE A 19 5.01 -13.71 -18.75
C PHE A 19 4.35 -15.07 -18.50
N VAL A 20 5.12 -16.16 -18.55
CA VAL A 20 4.62 -17.53 -18.44
C VAL A 20 4.93 -18.08 -17.04
N GLY A 21 3.99 -18.82 -16.46
CA GLY A 21 4.15 -19.43 -15.14
C GLY A 21 5.25 -20.49 -15.10
N ARG A 22 5.76 -20.79 -13.89
CA ARG A 22 6.88 -21.74 -13.69
C ARG A 22 6.64 -23.10 -14.34
N ASP A 23 5.45 -23.68 -14.16
CA ASP A 23 5.16 -25.03 -14.66
C ASP A 23 5.14 -25.09 -16.19
N ALA A 24 4.63 -24.03 -16.83
CA ALA A 24 4.71 -23.91 -18.28
C ALA A 24 6.15 -23.64 -18.76
N ASN A 25 6.98 -22.91 -17.99
CA ASN A 25 8.40 -22.79 -18.31
C ASN A 25 9.18 -24.10 -18.12
N VAL A 26 8.75 -24.99 -17.23
CA VAL A 26 9.28 -26.37 -17.18
C VAL A 26 8.98 -27.10 -18.49
N ILE A 27 7.76 -26.99 -19.02
CA ILE A 27 7.39 -27.58 -20.32
C ILE A 27 8.23 -26.96 -21.45
N ASN A 28 8.38 -25.63 -21.47
CA ASN A 28 9.19 -24.91 -22.46
C ASN A 28 10.65 -25.37 -22.45
N ALA A 29 11.18 -25.74 -21.28
CA ALA A 29 12.54 -26.24 -21.15
C ALA A 29 12.78 -27.60 -21.84
N TYR A 30 11.72 -28.36 -22.16
CA TYR A 30 11.78 -29.64 -22.88
C TYR A 30 11.68 -29.50 -24.41
N VAL A 31 11.38 -28.31 -24.94
CA VAL A 31 11.13 -28.11 -26.38
C VAL A 31 12.39 -28.29 -27.22
N CYS A 32 13.47 -27.57 -26.89
CA CYS A 32 14.77 -27.69 -27.56
C CYS A 32 15.91 -27.16 -26.67
N LYS A 33 17.17 -27.39 -27.06
CA LYS A 33 18.36 -26.98 -26.26
C LYS A 33 18.40 -25.48 -25.98
N GLN A 34 18.09 -24.65 -26.96
CA GLN A 34 18.09 -23.18 -26.81
C GLN A 34 17.01 -22.73 -25.82
N TRP A 35 15.79 -23.24 -25.98
CA TRP A 35 14.68 -22.95 -25.08
C TRP A 35 14.97 -23.44 -23.67
N SER A 36 15.62 -24.61 -23.54
CA SER A 36 16.04 -25.17 -22.26
C SER A 36 16.95 -24.22 -21.50
N GLU A 37 17.98 -23.68 -22.14
CA GLU A 37 18.93 -22.78 -21.46
C GLU A 37 18.27 -21.49 -20.96
N ILE A 38 17.29 -20.94 -21.69
CA ILE A 38 16.58 -19.72 -21.28
C ILE A 38 15.46 -20.02 -20.28
N ALA A 39 14.64 -21.05 -20.55
CA ALA A 39 13.52 -21.40 -19.69
C ALA A 39 13.99 -21.84 -18.30
N LEU A 40 15.13 -22.53 -18.20
CA LEU A 40 15.72 -22.92 -16.91
C LEU A 40 16.11 -21.71 -16.05
N ASP A 41 16.46 -20.56 -16.64
CA ASP A 41 16.68 -19.33 -15.87
C ASP A 41 15.40 -18.91 -15.15
N PHE A 42 14.24 -19.00 -15.79
CA PHE A 42 12.95 -18.66 -15.17
C PHE A 42 12.45 -19.75 -14.20
N VAL A 43 12.72 -21.03 -14.48
CA VAL A 43 12.32 -22.15 -13.60
C VAL A 43 13.08 -22.12 -12.26
N TRP A 44 14.36 -21.77 -12.29
CA TRP A 44 15.26 -21.76 -11.14
C TRP A 44 15.52 -20.35 -10.56
N LYS A 45 14.98 -19.30 -11.18
CA LYS A 45 15.07 -17.90 -10.72
C LYS A 45 14.74 -17.75 -9.24
N GLU A 46 13.63 -18.35 -8.82
CA GLU A 46 13.11 -18.29 -7.46
C GLU A 46 13.10 -19.68 -6.83
N LEU A 47 13.92 -19.87 -5.81
CA LEU A 47 13.95 -21.11 -5.03
C LEU A 47 13.03 -20.97 -3.81
N LYS A 48 11.88 -21.64 -3.85
CA LYS A 48 10.85 -21.61 -2.79
C LYS A 48 11.02 -22.68 -1.71
N SER A 49 11.85 -23.69 -1.95
CA SER A 49 11.97 -24.87 -1.10
C SER A 49 13.41 -25.37 -1.09
N LEU A 50 14.06 -25.31 0.07
CA LEU A 50 15.41 -25.83 0.27
C LEU A 50 15.51 -27.35 -0.04
N PRO A 51 14.54 -28.20 0.33
CA PRO A 51 14.49 -29.61 -0.09
C PRO A 51 14.72 -29.87 -1.58
N GLN A 52 14.10 -29.06 -2.44
CA GLN A 52 14.23 -29.24 -3.90
C GLN A 52 15.68 -29.07 -4.35
N LEU A 53 16.38 -28.11 -3.75
CA LEU A 53 17.77 -27.85 -4.02
C LEU A 53 18.68 -28.93 -3.42
N LEU A 54 18.46 -29.33 -2.16
CA LEU A 54 19.28 -30.34 -1.52
C LEU A 54 19.22 -31.68 -2.28
N ARG A 55 18.04 -32.05 -2.79
CA ARG A 55 17.84 -33.21 -3.67
C ARG A 55 18.58 -33.12 -5.01
N LEU A 56 18.85 -31.92 -5.53
CA LEU A 56 19.68 -31.75 -6.73
C LEU A 56 21.14 -32.08 -6.47
N LEU A 57 21.63 -31.79 -5.25
CA LEU A 57 22.98 -32.16 -4.85
C LEU A 57 23.05 -33.68 -4.68
N ARG A 58 22.25 -34.23 -3.75
CA ARG A 58 22.14 -35.67 -3.51
C ARG A 58 20.80 -36.03 -2.85
N PRO A 59 20.31 -37.27 -3.03
CA PRO A 59 19.26 -37.81 -2.18
C PRO A 59 19.67 -37.77 -0.70
N TYR A 60 18.72 -37.56 0.19
CA TYR A 60 18.94 -37.53 1.63
C TYR A 60 17.83 -38.32 2.33
N GLN A 61 18.13 -38.78 3.54
CA GLN A 61 17.25 -39.61 4.36
C GLN A 61 17.30 -39.19 5.83
N LYS A 62 16.25 -39.51 6.56
CA LYS A 62 16.22 -39.38 8.02
C LYS A 62 16.94 -40.58 8.62
N ARG A 63 17.89 -40.32 9.51
CA ARG A 63 18.61 -41.38 10.24
C ARG A 63 17.71 -41.92 11.36
N ASP A 64 17.59 -43.23 11.43
CA ASP A 64 16.72 -43.89 12.43
C ASP A 64 17.16 -43.66 13.88
N SER A 65 18.44 -43.37 14.11
CA SER A 65 19.01 -43.24 15.47
C SER A 65 18.67 -41.93 16.18
N ASP A 66 18.74 -40.81 15.47
CA ASP A 66 18.65 -39.45 16.04
C ASP A 66 17.65 -38.55 15.29
N GLY A 67 17.00 -39.08 14.23
CA GLY A 67 16.07 -38.32 13.40
C GLY A 67 16.74 -37.27 12.50
N SER A 68 18.07 -37.17 12.51
CA SER A 68 18.82 -36.19 11.71
C SER A 68 18.68 -36.46 10.21
N ILE A 69 18.62 -35.40 9.42
CA ILE A 69 18.53 -35.51 7.96
C ILE A 69 19.94 -35.43 7.38
N VAL A 70 20.38 -36.52 6.74
CA VAL A 70 21.74 -36.64 6.18
C VAL A 70 21.69 -37.11 4.73
N PHE A 71 22.70 -36.73 3.93
CA PHE A 71 22.82 -37.24 2.57
C PHE A 71 23.04 -38.75 2.60
N ASP A 72 22.58 -39.44 1.57
CA ASP A 72 22.79 -40.89 1.41
C ASP A 72 24.28 -41.27 1.36
N ARG A 73 25.12 -40.35 0.89
CA ARG A 73 26.58 -40.34 0.95
C ARG A 73 27.10 -38.90 0.90
N GLN A 74 28.38 -38.68 1.21
CA GLN A 74 28.99 -37.37 1.04
C GLN A 74 28.97 -36.89 -0.43
N PRO A 75 28.58 -35.62 -0.71
CA PRO A 75 28.60 -35.07 -2.07
C PRO A 75 30.00 -35.03 -2.69
N GLU A 76 30.11 -35.51 -3.93
CA GLU A 76 31.38 -35.52 -4.69
C GLU A 76 31.43 -34.40 -5.74
N LEU A 77 32.59 -34.22 -6.38
CA LEU A 77 32.81 -33.21 -7.42
C LEU A 77 31.76 -33.24 -8.54
N LYS A 78 31.31 -34.44 -8.96
CA LYS A 78 30.30 -34.61 -10.02
C LYS A 78 28.92 -34.12 -9.57
N ASP A 79 28.57 -34.36 -8.31
CA ASP A 79 27.32 -33.92 -7.71
C ASP A 79 27.28 -32.38 -7.65
N TRP A 80 28.39 -31.77 -7.23
CA TRP A 80 28.55 -30.31 -7.22
C TRP A 80 28.52 -29.68 -8.61
N ALA A 81 29.14 -30.33 -9.61
CA ALA A 81 29.09 -29.84 -11.00
C ALA A 81 27.65 -29.80 -11.54
N ARG A 82 26.83 -30.81 -11.21
CA ARG A 82 25.40 -30.84 -11.56
C ARG A 82 24.63 -29.76 -10.82
N PHE A 83 24.85 -29.63 -9.51
CA PHE A 83 24.23 -28.62 -8.67
C PHE A 83 24.49 -27.19 -9.19
N GLN A 84 25.73 -26.88 -9.55
CA GLN A 84 26.14 -25.54 -9.97
C GLN A 84 25.41 -25.06 -11.24
N LYS A 85 25.03 -25.96 -12.15
CA LYS A 85 24.27 -25.64 -13.37
C LYS A 85 22.94 -24.94 -13.04
N TYR A 86 22.33 -25.30 -11.91
CA TYR A 86 21.07 -24.72 -11.44
C TYR A 86 21.30 -23.59 -10.44
N ALA A 87 22.26 -23.75 -9.51
CA ALA A 87 22.55 -22.75 -8.48
C ALA A 87 22.95 -21.38 -9.06
N ASN A 88 23.64 -21.36 -10.21
CA ASN A 88 24.01 -20.13 -10.92
C ASN A 88 22.81 -19.29 -11.44
N ARG A 89 21.61 -19.87 -11.46
CA ARG A 89 20.38 -19.26 -11.97
C ARG A 89 19.50 -18.73 -10.84
N VAL A 90 19.80 -19.09 -9.59
CA VAL A 90 19.03 -18.67 -8.42
C VAL A 90 19.33 -17.21 -8.13
N LEU A 91 18.30 -16.38 -8.24
CA LEU A 91 18.34 -14.94 -7.97
C LEU A 91 17.62 -14.59 -6.66
N ILE A 92 16.57 -15.34 -6.34
CA ILE A 92 15.72 -15.17 -5.17
C ILE A 92 15.69 -16.48 -4.40
N LEU A 93 16.06 -16.43 -3.12
CA LEU A 93 15.98 -17.55 -2.19
C LEU A 93 14.89 -17.24 -1.17
N ARG A 94 13.84 -18.05 -1.16
CA ARG A 94 12.79 -18.01 -0.15
C ARG A 94 12.92 -19.24 0.73
N TYR A 95 13.43 -19.04 1.93
CA TYR A 95 13.54 -20.12 2.91
C TYR A 95 12.40 -20.01 3.92
N ARG A 96 11.62 -21.08 4.01
CA ARG A 96 10.70 -21.32 5.13
C ARG A 96 11.32 -22.36 6.02
N GLN A 97 11.58 -21.99 7.27
CA GLN A 97 11.96 -22.96 8.27
C GLN A 97 10.74 -23.82 8.59
N GLY A 98 10.71 -25.03 8.03
CA GLY A 98 9.68 -26.02 8.33
C GLY A 98 10.03 -26.83 9.58
N GLN A 99 9.22 -27.87 9.85
CA GLN A 99 9.44 -28.83 10.96
C GLN A 99 10.72 -29.66 10.81
N GLU A 100 11.33 -29.71 9.62
CA GLU A 100 12.52 -30.50 9.33
C GLU A 100 13.81 -29.68 9.46
N ASP A 101 14.76 -30.20 10.24
CA ASP A 101 16.08 -29.59 10.41
C ASP A 101 17.06 -30.11 9.35
N TYR A 102 17.52 -29.22 8.48
CA TYR A 102 18.50 -29.49 7.43
C TYR A 102 19.94 -29.10 7.81
N TYR A 103 20.20 -28.82 9.08
CA TYR A 103 21.51 -28.38 9.56
C TYR A 103 22.65 -29.31 9.12
N CYS A 104 22.50 -30.63 9.30
CA CYS A 104 23.52 -31.60 8.91
C CYS A 104 23.81 -31.56 7.40
N LEU A 105 22.79 -31.36 6.56
CA LEU A 105 22.97 -31.20 5.11
C LEU A 105 23.69 -29.91 4.75
N LEU A 106 23.38 -28.81 5.43
CA LEU A 106 24.02 -27.51 5.21
C LEU A 106 25.49 -27.53 5.67
N ASP A 107 25.79 -28.23 6.74
CA ASP A 107 27.15 -28.45 7.25
C ASP A 107 27.98 -29.34 6.30
N ASP A 108 27.39 -30.42 5.78
CA ASP A 108 27.98 -31.22 4.70
C ASP A 108 28.25 -30.39 3.44
N MET A 109 27.31 -29.52 3.07
CA MET A 109 27.50 -28.59 1.96
C MET A 109 28.66 -27.62 2.23
N ALA A 110 28.74 -27.06 3.43
CA ALA A 110 29.81 -26.13 3.82
C ALA A 110 31.19 -26.79 3.74
N ARG A 111 31.29 -28.08 4.12
CA ARG A 111 32.52 -28.89 4.03
C ARG A 111 32.90 -29.32 2.62
N THR A 112 31.93 -29.75 1.80
CA THR A 112 32.20 -30.42 0.52
C THR A 112 32.14 -29.51 -0.70
N ARG A 113 31.67 -28.26 -0.54
CA ARG A 113 31.55 -27.29 -1.63
C ARG A 113 32.85 -27.12 -2.41
N THR A 114 32.69 -27.02 -3.73
CA THR A 114 33.81 -26.78 -4.66
C THR A 114 34.09 -25.30 -4.89
N THR A 115 33.16 -24.42 -4.50
CA THR A 115 33.30 -22.97 -4.63
C THR A 115 32.84 -22.26 -3.36
N LEU A 116 33.38 -21.06 -3.11
CA LEU A 116 32.97 -20.25 -1.97
C LEU A 116 31.53 -19.71 -2.12
N LYS A 117 31.14 -19.34 -3.34
CA LYS A 117 29.84 -18.75 -3.68
C LYS A 117 28.87 -19.83 -4.18
N ILE A 118 28.06 -20.37 -3.29
CA ILE A 118 27.05 -21.40 -3.63
C ILE A 118 26.00 -20.83 -4.60
N PHE A 119 25.54 -19.59 -4.39
CA PHE A 119 24.61 -18.88 -5.26
C PHE A 119 25.21 -17.55 -5.75
N PRO A 120 26.00 -17.54 -6.82
CA PRO A 120 26.80 -16.38 -7.19
C PRO A 120 25.97 -15.18 -7.67
N LYS A 121 24.73 -15.40 -8.15
CA LYS A 121 23.82 -14.35 -8.65
C LYS A 121 22.69 -13.99 -7.67
N LEU A 122 22.71 -14.54 -6.45
CA LEU A 122 21.65 -14.28 -5.48
C LEU A 122 21.66 -12.82 -5.06
N HIS A 123 20.50 -12.15 -5.19
CA HIS A 123 20.34 -10.76 -4.78
C HIS A 123 19.19 -10.54 -3.81
N THR A 124 18.24 -11.48 -3.70
CA THR A 124 17.11 -11.38 -2.77
C THR A 124 17.09 -12.60 -1.85
N LEU A 125 17.09 -12.35 -0.56
CA LEU A 125 16.91 -13.36 0.48
C LEU A 125 15.61 -13.05 1.25
N GLU A 126 14.66 -13.97 1.18
CA GLU A 126 13.47 -13.96 2.04
C GLU A 126 13.56 -15.12 3.02
N TRP A 127 13.46 -14.82 4.30
CA TRP A 127 13.63 -15.80 5.36
C TRP A 127 12.44 -15.76 6.32
N LEU A 128 11.77 -16.90 6.44
CA LEU A 128 10.55 -17.08 7.23
C LEU A 128 10.83 -18.08 8.36
N PHE A 129 10.84 -17.59 9.60
CA PHE A 129 10.88 -18.42 10.81
C PHE A 129 9.45 -18.69 11.29
N GLU A 130 8.90 -19.87 11.03
CA GLU A 130 7.62 -20.31 11.62
C GLU A 130 7.88 -20.92 13.00
N ILE A 131 7.19 -20.43 14.04
CA ILE A 131 7.19 -21.07 15.36
C ILE A 131 6.23 -22.26 15.26
N SER A 132 6.75 -23.47 15.43
CA SER A 132 5.90 -24.64 15.66
C SER A 132 5.18 -24.44 17.00
N SER A 133 3.85 -24.61 17.02
CA SER A 133 3.01 -24.49 18.22
C SER A 133 3.41 -25.44 19.37
N ALA A 134 4.34 -26.36 19.14
CA ALA A 134 4.96 -27.21 20.16
C ALA A 134 5.96 -26.49 21.09
N TRP A 135 6.24 -25.20 20.86
CA TRP A 135 7.28 -24.45 21.57
C TRP A 135 6.73 -23.61 22.75
N ASN A 136 5.45 -23.77 23.08
CA ASN A 136 4.76 -23.06 24.17
C ASN A 136 5.12 -23.56 25.58
N GLU A 137 6.13 -24.42 25.73
CA GLU A 137 6.64 -24.80 27.04
C GLU A 137 7.91 -24.00 27.41
N PRO A 138 7.88 -23.19 28.48
CA PRO A 138 8.97 -22.26 28.84
C PRO A 138 10.28 -22.97 29.25
N HIS A 139 10.28 -24.29 29.37
CA HIS A 139 11.48 -25.07 29.70
C HIS A 139 12.31 -25.51 28.47
N TYR A 140 11.75 -25.51 27.26
CA TYR A 140 12.50 -25.91 26.06
C TYR A 140 13.29 -24.76 25.41
N SER A 141 12.99 -23.51 25.78
CA SER A 141 13.66 -22.29 25.29
C SER A 141 15.15 -22.19 25.68
N CYS A 142 15.61 -22.97 26.67
CA CYS A 142 16.99 -22.94 27.15
C CYS A 142 17.83 -24.18 26.75
N ILE A 143 17.23 -25.24 26.21
CA ILE A 143 17.93 -26.54 26.06
C ILE A 143 18.47 -26.75 24.64
N HIS A 144 17.95 -26.04 23.62
CA HIS A 144 18.50 -26.04 22.25
C HIS A 144 19.15 -24.70 21.90
N GLY A 145 20.17 -24.36 22.68
CA GLY A 145 21.36 -23.59 22.30
C GLY A 145 21.21 -22.33 21.44
N ASN A 146 21.51 -21.19 22.07
CA ASN A 146 22.02 -19.95 21.46
C ASN A 146 23.15 -20.13 20.41
N THR A 147 23.66 -21.34 20.21
CA THR A 147 24.75 -21.67 19.28
C THR A 147 24.30 -21.85 17.83
N VAL A 148 23.07 -22.29 17.55
CA VAL A 148 22.66 -22.68 16.18
C VAL A 148 22.25 -21.46 15.32
N LYS A 149 21.63 -20.44 15.92
CA LYS A 149 21.11 -19.24 15.20
C LYS A 149 22.20 -18.32 14.64
N SER A 150 23.35 -18.20 15.32
CA SER A 150 24.43 -17.29 14.91
C SER A 150 25.21 -17.76 13.67
N SER A 151 25.22 -19.07 13.40
CA SER A 151 25.96 -19.67 12.27
C SER A 151 25.44 -19.17 10.92
N PHE A 152 24.12 -19.08 10.76
CA PHE A 152 23.50 -18.73 9.48
C PHE A 152 23.78 -17.29 9.04
N PHE A 153 23.73 -16.31 9.95
CA PHE A 153 23.95 -14.91 9.56
C PHE A 153 25.40 -14.67 9.13
N VAL A 154 26.35 -15.26 9.85
CA VAL A 154 27.78 -15.25 9.49
C VAL A 154 27.98 -15.89 8.13
N ASP A 155 27.34 -17.04 7.93
CA ASP A 155 27.37 -17.80 6.70
C ASP A 155 26.74 -17.06 5.52
N ALA A 156 25.63 -16.35 5.73
CA ALA A 156 24.99 -15.54 4.72
C ALA A 156 25.89 -14.39 4.29
N CYS A 157 26.56 -13.71 5.23
CA CYS A 157 27.54 -12.67 4.93
C CYS A 157 28.73 -13.21 4.13
N ALA A 158 29.28 -14.36 4.55
CA ALA A 158 30.44 -14.96 3.90
C ALA A 158 30.13 -15.49 2.49
N ARG A 159 28.91 -16.01 2.28
CA ARG A 159 28.56 -16.74 1.06
C ARG A 159 27.78 -15.88 0.06
N MET A 160 27.07 -14.85 0.52
CA MET A 160 26.15 -14.04 -0.27
C MET A 160 26.28 -12.53 0.08
N PRO A 161 27.48 -11.93 -0.02
CA PRO A 161 27.71 -10.56 0.43
C PRO A 161 26.97 -9.48 -0.39
N HIS A 162 26.61 -9.78 -1.63
CA HIS A 162 25.98 -8.82 -2.57
C HIS A 162 24.44 -8.87 -2.55
N ILE A 163 23.84 -9.26 -1.42
CA ILE A 163 22.38 -9.23 -1.27
C ILE A 163 21.90 -7.78 -1.36
N HIS A 164 20.99 -7.53 -2.30
CA HIS A 164 20.35 -6.23 -2.50
C HIS A 164 19.05 -6.10 -1.71
N SER A 165 18.33 -7.19 -1.45
CA SER A 165 17.05 -7.18 -0.76
C SER A 165 17.01 -8.25 0.33
N LEU A 166 16.74 -7.84 1.56
CA LEU A 166 16.59 -8.71 2.73
C LEU A 166 15.16 -8.60 3.27
N ASP A 167 14.44 -9.71 3.33
CA ASP A 167 13.13 -9.83 4.01
C ASP A 167 13.31 -10.85 5.15
N LEU A 168 13.41 -10.36 6.37
CA LEU A 168 13.56 -11.17 7.57
C LEU A 168 12.22 -11.21 8.30
N ARG A 169 11.67 -12.41 8.52
CA ARG A 169 10.44 -12.59 9.30
C ARG A 169 10.68 -13.56 10.43
N VAL A 170 10.55 -13.05 11.66
CA VAL A 170 10.68 -13.81 12.90
C VAL A 170 9.40 -13.68 13.73
N GLY A 171 8.98 -14.79 14.33
CA GLY A 171 7.83 -14.85 15.23
C GLY A 171 8.14 -14.51 16.69
N TYR A 172 9.37 -14.10 17.01
CA TYR A 172 9.83 -13.80 18.37
C TYR A 172 10.49 -12.41 18.45
N ALA A 173 10.66 -11.89 19.66
CA ALA A 173 11.19 -10.55 19.90
C ALA A 173 12.62 -10.36 19.36
N VAL A 174 12.89 -9.19 18.76
CA VAL A 174 14.17 -8.87 18.11
C VAL A 174 15.36 -8.98 19.05
N HIS A 175 15.20 -8.75 20.36
CA HIS A 175 16.30 -8.79 21.32
C HIS A 175 16.99 -10.16 21.41
N PHE A 176 16.31 -11.24 21.02
CA PHE A 176 16.92 -12.57 20.95
C PHE A 176 17.92 -12.72 19.79
N ILE A 177 17.87 -11.85 18.78
CA ILE A 177 18.71 -11.92 17.57
C ILE A 177 19.35 -10.59 17.16
N GLU A 178 19.17 -9.52 17.94
CA GLU A 178 19.61 -8.17 17.58
C GLU A 178 21.11 -8.12 17.24
N ALA A 179 21.93 -8.81 18.02
CA ALA A 179 23.37 -8.92 17.77
C ALA A 179 23.71 -9.62 16.45
N ASP A 180 22.92 -10.63 16.07
CA ASP A 180 23.15 -11.37 14.84
C ASP A 180 22.61 -10.64 13.61
N VAL A 181 21.48 -9.94 13.75
CA VAL A 181 20.96 -9.01 12.73
C VAL A 181 21.98 -7.88 12.50
N LEU A 182 22.61 -7.35 13.54
CA LEU A 182 23.66 -6.35 13.42
C LEU A 182 24.85 -6.85 12.59
N LYS A 183 25.36 -8.07 12.90
CA LYS A 183 26.43 -8.70 12.11
C LYS A 183 26.00 -8.90 10.66
N LEU A 184 24.77 -9.34 10.43
CA LEU A 184 24.21 -9.50 9.08
C LEU A 184 24.23 -8.17 8.32
N LEU A 185 23.69 -7.11 8.92
CA LEU A 185 23.67 -5.80 8.30
C LEU A 185 25.09 -5.32 7.99
N GLN A 186 26.04 -5.49 8.90
CA GLN A 186 27.44 -5.12 8.66
C GLN A 186 28.05 -5.87 7.46
N GLY A 187 27.78 -7.18 7.33
CA GLY A 187 28.31 -8.02 6.26
C GLY A 187 27.64 -7.88 4.89
N LEU A 188 26.57 -7.09 4.76
CA LEU A 188 25.85 -6.86 3.50
C LEU A 188 26.02 -5.42 2.99
N PRO A 189 27.13 -5.07 2.30
CA PRO A 189 27.42 -3.71 1.86
C PRO A 189 26.45 -3.15 0.81
N ASP A 190 25.95 -4.00 -0.09
CA ASP A 190 25.16 -3.58 -1.26
C ASP A 190 23.65 -3.55 -0.99
N LEU A 191 23.24 -3.57 0.28
CA LEU A 191 21.84 -3.67 0.67
C LEU A 191 21.04 -2.44 0.21
N LYS A 192 19.97 -2.67 -0.55
CA LYS A 192 19.09 -1.65 -1.14
C LYS A 192 17.70 -1.61 -0.51
N LYS A 193 17.20 -2.76 -0.05
CA LYS A 193 15.87 -2.91 0.51
C LYS A 193 15.92 -3.79 1.75
N VAL A 194 15.23 -3.37 2.80
CA VAL A 194 15.08 -4.13 4.04
C VAL A 194 13.61 -4.22 4.41
N ILE A 195 13.15 -5.43 4.67
CA ILE A 195 11.83 -5.71 5.23
C ILE A 195 12.06 -6.47 6.54
N PHE A 196 11.50 -5.94 7.62
CA PHE A 196 11.66 -6.49 8.96
C PHE A 196 10.31 -6.83 9.62
N PRO A 197 10.33 -7.55 10.75
CA PRO A 197 9.21 -7.57 11.67
C PRO A 197 8.90 -6.17 12.19
N GLU A 198 7.64 -5.94 12.54
CA GLU A 198 7.09 -4.65 12.97
C GLU A 198 7.92 -3.95 14.07
N PHE A 199 8.34 -4.69 15.11
CA PHE A 199 9.09 -4.16 16.24
C PHE A 199 10.62 -4.38 16.16
N CYS A 200 11.16 -4.60 14.96
CA CYS A 200 12.58 -4.90 14.77
C CYS A 200 13.47 -3.65 14.68
N LEU A 201 12.90 -2.47 14.40
CA LEU A 201 13.68 -1.23 14.24
C LEU A 201 14.07 -0.64 15.60
N THR A 202 15.09 -1.23 16.24
CA THR A 202 15.71 -0.70 17.45
C THR A 202 16.71 0.42 17.15
N SER A 203 17.15 1.16 18.17
CA SER A 203 18.21 2.18 18.02
C SER A 203 19.47 1.61 17.36
N ILE A 204 19.88 0.40 17.75
CA ILE A 204 21.10 -0.24 17.27
C ILE A 204 20.95 -0.58 15.79
N ILE A 205 19.82 -1.18 15.41
CA ILE A 205 19.54 -1.57 14.03
C ILE A 205 19.41 -0.34 13.14
N VAL A 206 18.71 0.71 13.59
CA VAL A 206 18.59 1.97 12.85
C VAL A 206 19.93 2.67 12.69
N SER A 207 20.80 2.65 13.72
CA SER A 207 22.16 3.18 13.64
C SER A 207 23.06 2.39 12.68
N ALA A 208 22.81 1.10 12.50
CA ALA A 208 23.52 0.28 11.53
C ALA A 208 23.03 0.52 10.09
N LEU A 209 21.72 0.68 9.92
CA LEU A 209 21.10 0.99 8.64
C LEU A 209 21.42 2.41 8.16
N SER A 210 21.56 3.38 9.07
CA SER A 210 21.90 4.76 8.72
C SER A 210 23.22 4.85 7.97
N ARG A 211 24.16 3.95 8.24
CA ARG A 211 25.48 3.84 7.59
C ARG A 211 25.43 3.17 6.21
N LYS A 212 24.27 2.74 5.73
CA LYS A 212 24.14 2.08 4.41
C LYS A 212 23.92 3.10 3.31
N ASN A 213 24.74 3.00 2.28
CA ASN A 213 24.75 3.96 1.16
C ASN A 213 23.62 3.77 0.16
N TYR A 214 23.00 2.57 0.11
CA TYR A 214 22.08 2.21 -0.96
C TYR A 214 20.67 1.85 -0.48
N VAL A 215 20.42 1.83 0.83
CA VAL A 215 19.10 1.51 1.39
C VAL A 215 18.11 2.60 1.02
N LYS A 216 17.03 2.20 0.32
CA LYS A 216 15.97 3.10 -0.18
C LYS A 216 14.66 2.95 0.61
N PRO A 217 13.98 1.79 0.59
CA PRO A 217 12.89 1.54 1.51
C PRO A 217 13.33 0.67 2.69
N ILE A 218 12.94 1.12 3.89
CA ILE A 218 12.87 0.32 5.10
C ILE A 218 11.39 0.08 5.38
N GLN A 219 10.99 -1.19 5.40
CA GLN A 219 9.60 -1.58 5.54
C GLN A 219 9.43 -2.60 6.66
N PHE A 220 8.20 -2.77 7.11
CA PHE A 220 7.83 -3.95 7.88
C PHE A 220 6.61 -4.65 7.29
N LYS A 221 6.42 -5.92 7.66
CA LYS A 221 5.24 -6.69 7.26
C LYS A 221 4.54 -7.23 8.50
N HIS A 222 3.22 -7.09 8.50
CA HIS A 222 2.34 -7.81 9.42
C HIS A 222 2.36 -9.30 9.04
N ALA A 223 2.99 -10.13 9.86
CA ALA A 223 2.87 -11.58 9.73
C ALA A 223 1.85 -12.08 10.77
N PRO A 224 0.86 -12.91 10.39
CA PRO A 224 -0.12 -13.46 11.34
C PRO A 224 0.50 -14.35 12.43
N GLU A 225 1.75 -14.77 12.24
CA GLU A 225 2.56 -15.62 13.15
C GLU A 225 3.52 -14.81 14.03
N GLN A 226 3.50 -13.47 13.97
CA GLN A 226 4.25 -12.65 14.91
C GLN A 226 3.54 -12.67 16.27
N GLU A 227 4.09 -13.42 17.22
CA GLU A 227 3.80 -13.11 18.62
C GLU A 227 4.29 -11.68 18.86
N LEU A 228 3.42 -10.87 19.48
CA LEU A 228 3.74 -9.49 19.82
C LEU A 228 5.09 -9.51 20.54
N GLY A 229 6.13 -9.01 19.87
CA GLY A 229 7.41 -8.81 20.51
C GLY A 229 7.15 -8.05 21.81
N GLU A 230 7.75 -8.50 22.92
CA GLU A 230 7.60 -7.80 24.19
C GLU A 230 7.88 -6.31 23.99
N GLU A 231 6.98 -5.48 24.50
CA GLU A 231 7.05 -4.01 24.56
C GLU A 231 8.33 -3.47 25.25
N VAL A 232 9.19 -4.38 25.72
CA VAL A 232 10.34 -4.18 26.56
C VAL A 232 11.49 -3.59 25.73
N ARG A 233 11.57 -2.25 25.80
CA ARG A 233 12.69 -1.34 25.42
C ARG A 233 12.65 -0.65 24.06
N VAL A 234 11.48 -0.27 23.55
CA VAL A 234 11.40 0.90 22.64
C VAL A 234 11.43 2.24 23.43
N GLY A 235 11.52 2.19 24.77
CA GLY A 235 11.70 3.37 25.62
C GLY A 235 12.99 4.17 25.37
N SER A 236 14.02 3.58 24.75
CA SER A 236 15.31 4.23 24.46
C SER A 236 15.62 4.30 22.96
N PHE A 237 14.61 4.58 22.12
CA PHE A 237 14.82 4.83 20.69
C PHE A 237 15.56 6.16 20.47
N ALA A 238 16.87 6.08 20.37
CA ALA A 238 17.82 7.18 20.19
C ALA A 238 18.99 6.66 19.33
N PRO A 239 18.74 6.36 18.04
CA PRO A 239 19.80 5.91 17.15
C PRO A 239 20.86 7.00 16.95
N VAL A 240 22.11 6.58 16.79
CA VAL A 240 23.25 7.45 16.51
C VAL A 240 23.33 7.65 15.00
N LEU A 241 23.13 8.90 14.58
CA LEU A 241 23.25 9.32 13.19
C LEU A 241 24.57 10.07 12.99
N GLU A 242 25.26 9.74 11.92
CA GLU A 242 26.53 10.36 11.53
C GLU A 242 26.34 11.11 10.21
N GLN A 243 27.32 11.94 9.82
CA GLN A 243 27.28 12.65 8.56
C GLN A 243 27.14 11.66 7.38
N GLY A 244 26.14 11.91 6.51
CA GLY A 244 25.81 11.01 5.40
C GLY A 244 24.83 9.90 5.76
N ALA A 245 24.29 9.89 6.99
CA ALA A 245 23.24 8.98 7.40
C ALA A 245 22.06 9.00 6.41
N PHE A 246 21.59 7.81 6.02
CA PHE A 246 20.38 7.64 5.21
C PHE A 246 20.38 8.44 3.89
N SER A 247 21.54 8.54 3.23
CA SER A 247 21.74 9.35 2.01
C SER A 247 20.74 9.06 0.88
N MET A 248 20.24 7.83 0.78
CA MET A 248 19.32 7.37 -0.27
C MET A 248 17.93 6.94 0.27
N LEU A 249 17.65 7.17 1.56
CA LEU A 249 16.39 6.72 2.16
C LEU A 249 15.20 7.51 1.61
N GLN A 250 14.24 6.80 1.04
CA GLN A 250 13.02 7.37 0.43
C GLN A 250 11.75 6.91 1.15
N GLY A 251 11.73 5.69 1.66
CA GLY A 251 10.60 5.10 2.37
C GLY A 251 11.01 4.61 3.75
N LEU A 252 10.28 5.02 4.78
CA LEU A 252 10.50 4.57 6.16
C LEU A 252 9.16 4.16 6.79
N GLU A 253 9.04 2.88 7.11
CA GLU A 253 7.95 2.35 7.92
C GLU A 253 8.51 1.96 9.29
N MET A 254 7.89 2.45 10.37
CA MET A 254 8.35 2.14 11.72
C MET A 254 7.22 2.02 12.74
N ALA A 255 7.28 1.02 13.61
CA ALA A 255 6.40 0.90 14.76
C ALA A 255 7.11 1.43 16.01
N VAL A 256 6.90 2.69 16.36
CA VAL A 256 7.63 3.40 17.42
C VAL A 256 6.71 4.41 18.12
N ARG A 257 6.94 4.66 19.42
CA ARG A 257 6.28 5.77 20.14
C ARG A 257 6.53 7.11 19.44
N LEU A 258 5.50 7.92 19.28
CA LEU A 258 5.58 9.19 18.54
C LEU A 258 6.67 10.14 19.08
N GLY A 259 6.84 10.21 20.41
CA GLY A 259 7.89 11.05 21.04
C GLY A 259 9.31 10.68 20.61
N ASN A 260 9.56 9.41 20.30
CA ASN A 260 10.85 8.95 19.79
C ASN A 260 11.04 9.29 18.31
N VAL A 261 9.97 9.21 17.50
CA VAL A 261 10.01 9.67 16.10
C VAL A 261 10.38 11.15 16.05
N VAL A 262 9.78 11.98 16.90
CA VAL A 262 10.10 13.41 16.95
C VAL A 262 11.57 13.64 17.33
N ARG A 263 12.10 12.93 18.33
CA ARG A 263 13.52 13.01 18.71
C ARG A 263 14.43 12.59 17.56
N PHE A 264 14.08 11.51 16.89
CA PHE A 264 14.82 10.97 15.75
C PHE A 264 14.86 11.95 14.57
N MET A 265 13.73 12.56 14.22
CA MET A 265 13.66 13.53 13.12
C MET A 265 14.30 14.88 13.45
N LYS A 266 14.53 15.18 14.75
CA LYS A 266 15.27 16.37 15.21
C LYS A 266 16.76 16.12 15.42
N ALA A 267 17.21 14.87 15.34
CA ALA A 267 18.62 14.55 15.52
C ALA A 267 19.45 15.16 14.39
N ASP A 268 20.71 15.47 14.68
CA ASP A 268 21.66 15.85 13.63
C ASP A 268 21.74 14.72 12.59
N PHE A 269 21.78 15.09 11.31
CA PHE A 269 21.79 14.16 10.17
C PHE A 269 20.53 13.28 10.07
N ALA A 270 19.40 13.74 10.60
CA ALA A 270 18.10 13.09 10.39
C ALA A 270 17.79 12.87 8.90
N PRO A 271 17.04 11.81 8.55
CA PRO A 271 16.70 11.50 7.17
C PRO A 271 15.63 12.47 6.62
N ILE A 272 16.06 13.63 6.12
CA ILE A 272 15.17 14.69 5.64
C ILE A 272 14.62 14.46 4.22
N ASN A 273 15.21 13.53 3.45
CA ASN A 273 14.84 13.25 2.06
C ASN A 273 13.76 12.17 1.89
N ILE A 274 13.08 11.80 2.99
CA ILE A 274 12.01 10.78 2.97
C ILE A 274 10.81 11.30 2.17
N THR A 275 10.32 10.48 1.24
CA THR A 275 9.12 10.75 0.43
C THR A 275 7.89 9.98 0.93
N SER A 276 8.10 8.87 1.64
CA SER A 276 7.05 8.02 2.20
C SER A 276 7.38 7.66 3.64
N LEU A 277 6.47 8.02 4.56
CA LEU A 277 6.61 7.77 5.99
C LEU A 277 5.34 7.11 6.52
N TYR A 278 5.50 5.93 7.13
CA TYR A 278 4.44 5.19 7.81
C TYR A 278 4.84 4.99 9.27
N ILE A 279 3.97 5.39 10.20
CA ILE A 279 4.21 5.29 11.64
C ILE A 279 3.08 4.50 12.29
N ASN A 280 3.41 3.37 12.91
CA ASN A 280 2.49 2.65 13.80
C ASN A 280 2.83 2.95 15.27
N THR A 281 1.87 3.50 16.04
CA THR A 281 2.06 3.85 17.45
C THR A 281 1.22 2.95 18.36
N TYR A 282 1.84 2.27 19.33
CA TYR A 282 1.23 1.15 20.05
C TYR A 282 1.12 1.31 21.58
N ALA A 283 1.26 2.51 22.16
CA ALA A 283 1.23 2.70 23.62
C ALA A 283 0.09 3.62 24.12
N ASP A 284 -0.68 3.16 25.11
CA ASP A 284 -1.51 4.00 25.99
C ASP A 284 -0.57 4.85 26.89
N HIS A 285 -0.66 6.18 26.81
CA HIS A 285 0.32 7.06 27.46
C HIS A 285 -0.02 7.41 28.92
N ASN A 286 0.96 7.30 29.83
CA ASN A 286 0.89 7.91 31.17
C ASN A 286 1.09 9.44 31.08
N PRO A 287 0.21 10.25 31.69
CA PRO A 287 0.31 11.72 31.69
C PRO A 287 1.69 12.26 32.07
N ARG A 288 2.45 11.60 32.97
CA ARG A 288 3.76 12.08 33.46
C ARG A 288 4.88 12.13 32.40
N GLU A 289 4.91 11.16 31.47
CA GLU A 289 5.89 11.16 30.36
C GLU A 289 5.54 12.21 29.29
N LEU A 290 4.24 12.53 29.15
CA LEU A 290 3.76 13.64 28.33
C LEU A 290 4.35 14.99 28.83
N TYR A 291 4.40 15.26 30.14
CA TYR A 291 4.90 16.55 30.66
C TYR A 291 6.32 16.93 30.21
N THR A 292 7.20 15.96 29.91
CA THR A 292 8.57 16.27 29.45
C THR A 292 8.59 16.65 27.96
N LEU A 293 7.63 16.14 27.17
CA LEU A 293 7.39 16.54 25.77
C LEU A 293 6.74 17.95 25.70
N LEU A 294 5.88 18.29 26.67
CA LEU A 294 5.14 19.56 26.77
C LEU A 294 6.03 20.80 26.98
N VAL A 295 7.22 20.63 27.55
CA VAL A 295 8.13 21.76 27.87
C VAL A 295 9.08 22.07 26.71
N THR A 296 9.35 21.12 25.81
CA THR A 296 10.27 21.33 24.66
C THR A 296 9.52 21.59 23.34
N LEU A 297 8.20 21.42 23.33
CA LEU A 297 7.26 21.89 22.31
C LEU A 297 5.95 22.25 23.07
N ARG A 298 5.64 23.54 23.25
CA ARG A 298 4.45 23.99 24.01
C ARG A 298 3.13 23.55 23.35
N LEU A 299 2.59 22.37 23.66
CA LEU A 299 1.23 21.91 23.29
C LEU A 299 0.75 20.78 24.23
N ALA A 300 -0.27 21.03 25.08
CA ALA A 300 -0.83 20.21 26.19
C ALA A 300 -1.34 18.77 25.82
N PRO A 301 -1.64 17.85 26.77
CA PRO A 301 -1.81 16.41 26.49
C PRO A 301 -3.22 16.04 25.99
N THR A 302 -3.34 15.18 24.96
CA THR A 302 -4.64 14.66 24.50
C THR A 302 -4.64 13.15 24.20
N LYS A 303 -5.77 12.50 24.49
CA LYS A 303 -6.14 11.09 24.22
C LYS A 303 -6.25 10.75 22.72
N GLN A 304 -6.26 11.77 21.88
CA GLN A 304 -6.46 11.73 20.43
C GLN A 304 -5.30 12.48 19.74
N ILE A 305 -4.96 12.08 18.51
CA ILE A 305 -4.03 12.84 17.66
C ILE A 305 -4.73 14.14 17.29
N THR A 306 -4.14 15.29 17.64
CA THR A 306 -4.69 16.60 17.27
C THR A 306 -3.95 17.17 16.05
N PHE A 307 -4.49 18.23 15.44
CA PHE A 307 -3.76 18.99 14.41
C PHE A 307 -2.37 19.45 14.89
N ASP A 308 -2.29 19.90 16.13
CA ASP A 308 -1.07 20.34 16.78
C ASP A 308 -0.03 19.22 16.90
N THR A 309 -0.46 17.96 17.09
CA THR A 309 0.38 16.75 17.02
C THR A 309 0.97 16.52 15.62
N LEU A 310 0.26 16.91 14.56
CA LEU A 310 0.71 16.77 13.17
C LEU A 310 1.62 17.93 12.73
N ARG A 311 1.67 19.04 13.46
CA ARG A 311 2.46 20.22 13.06
C ARG A 311 3.95 19.93 12.72
N PRO A 312 4.67 19.03 13.43
CA PRO A 312 6.06 18.69 13.08
C PRO A 312 6.22 18.04 11.70
N VAL A 313 5.23 17.28 11.21
CA VAL A 313 5.33 16.65 9.88
C VAL A 313 5.15 17.66 8.74
N PHE A 314 4.71 18.89 9.02
CA PHE A 314 4.71 19.98 8.03
C PHE A 314 6.11 20.49 7.67
N ALA A 315 7.17 19.97 8.29
CA ALA A 315 8.54 20.18 7.83
C ALA A 315 8.81 19.50 6.47
N PHE A 316 8.08 18.41 6.16
CA PHE A 316 8.23 17.67 4.90
C PHE A 316 7.36 18.30 3.80
N GLN A 317 7.90 19.28 3.08
CA GLN A 317 7.16 20.04 2.06
C GLN A 317 6.86 19.23 0.78
N ASN A 318 7.65 18.18 0.51
CA ASN A 318 7.54 17.31 -0.67
C ASN A 318 6.86 15.97 -0.37
N LEU A 319 6.09 15.88 0.71
CA LEU A 319 5.46 14.63 1.13
C LEU A 319 4.40 14.23 0.09
N SER A 320 4.57 13.05 -0.53
CA SER A 320 3.60 12.51 -1.49
C SER A 320 2.67 11.49 -0.85
N THR A 321 3.10 10.80 0.21
CA THR A 321 2.28 9.82 0.93
C THR A 321 2.35 10.04 2.43
N PHE A 322 1.19 10.17 3.07
CA PHE A 322 1.07 10.28 4.53
C PHE A 322 -0.06 9.40 5.04
N GLU A 323 0.23 8.53 5.99
CA GLU A 323 -0.74 7.64 6.60
C GLU A 323 -0.57 7.60 8.11
N VAL A 324 -1.69 7.68 8.82
CA VAL A 324 -1.78 7.56 10.27
C VAL A 324 -2.89 6.59 10.60
N VAL A 325 -2.58 5.59 11.42
CA VAL A 325 -3.56 4.65 11.98
C VAL A 325 -3.53 4.78 13.50
N HIS A 326 -4.69 4.94 14.12
CA HIS A 326 -4.79 5.18 15.56
C HIS A 326 -6.12 4.68 16.15
N LYS A 327 -6.10 4.20 17.41
CA LYS A 327 -7.28 3.68 18.10
C LYS A 327 -8.44 4.68 18.18
N TYR A 328 -8.12 5.96 18.36
CA TYR A 328 -9.07 7.07 18.43
C TYR A 328 -9.03 7.94 17.16
N PRO A 329 -10.14 8.59 16.79
CA PRO A 329 -10.16 9.51 15.65
C PRO A 329 -9.15 10.64 15.82
N VAL A 330 -8.75 11.23 14.69
CA VAL A 330 -7.94 12.46 14.70
C VAL A 330 -8.86 13.63 15.07
N ASP A 331 -8.47 14.38 16.10
CA ASP A 331 -9.12 15.60 16.54
C ASP A 331 -8.61 16.79 15.73
N ILE A 332 -9.31 17.07 14.64
CA ILE A 332 -8.94 18.10 13.67
C ILE A 332 -10.19 18.78 13.13
N SER A 333 -10.15 20.11 13.05
CA SER A 333 -11.22 20.94 12.51
C SER A 333 -11.14 21.10 10.99
N LEU A 334 -12.20 21.64 10.37
CA LEU A 334 -12.23 21.91 8.93
C LEU A 334 -11.21 23.00 8.52
N GLU A 335 -11.01 24.01 9.38
CA GLU A 335 -10.03 25.07 9.20
C GLU A 335 -8.61 24.52 9.22
N GLU A 336 -8.34 23.54 10.06
CA GLU A 336 -7.06 22.86 10.17
C GLU A 336 -6.80 21.89 9.01
N ILE A 337 -7.84 21.22 8.50
CA ILE A 337 -7.75 20.47 7.24
C ILE A 337 -7.37 21.39 6.07
N GLU A 338 -7.91 22.61 6.03
CA GLU A 338 -7.54 23.62 5.02
C GLU A 338 -6.06 24.01 5.11
N GLU A 339 -5.54 24.17 6.32
CA GLU A 339 -4.11 24.41 6.53
C GLU A 339 -3.27 23.21 6.10
N LEU A 340 -3.65 21.99 6.51
CA LEU A 340 -2.95 20.75 6.18
C LEU A 340 -2.83 20.57 4.67
N ALA A 341 -3.94 20.72 3.94
CA ALA A 341 -3.96 20.60 2.48
C ALA A 341 -3.05 21.64 1.79
N ARG A 342 -2.96 22.87 2.32
CA ARG A 342 -2.09 23.92 1.78
C ARG A 342 -0.60 23.64 2.00
N ARG A 343 -0.25 22.96 3.09
CA ARG A 343 1.14 22.63 3.46
C ARG A 343 1.71 21.48 2.63
N TRP A 344 0.86 20.63 2.05
CA TRP A 344 1.27 19.49 1.21
C TRP A 344 0.63 19.53 -0.19
N PRO A 345 1.07 20.46 -1.06
CA PRO A 345 0.52 20.57 -2.42
C PRO A 345 0.87 19.38 -3.34
N SER A 346 1.94 18.65 -3.02
CA SER A 346 2.43 17.48 -3.79
C SER A 346 1.86 16.14 -3.30
N LEU A 347 0.84 16.16 -2.44
CA LEU A 347 0.27 14.96 -1.85
C LEU A 347 -0.46 14.11 -2.91
N GLU A 348 -0.11 12.83 -2.97
CA GLU A 348 -0.66 11.82 -3.88
C GLU A 348 -1.54 10.80 -3.13
N ASN A 349 -1.17 10.46 -1.90
CA ASN A 349 -1.87 9.49 -1.07
C ASN A 349 -1.96 9.98 0.39
N LEU A 350 -3.18 10.09 0.94
CA LEU A 350 -3.40 10.56 2.31
C LEU A 350 -4.41 9.67 3.03
N HIS A 351 -4.05 9.11 4.18
CA HIS A 351 -4.94 8.34 5.04
C HIS A 351 -4.84 8.88 6.47
N LEU A 352 -5.85 9.62 6.92
CA LEU A 352 -5.87 10.27 8.22
C LEU A 352 -6.78 9.52 9.19
N ASN A 353 -6.41 8.26 9.44
CA ASN A 353 -7.10 7.35 10.34
C ASN A 353 -8.61 7.23 10.06
N GLU A 354 -8.96 6.73 8.87
CA GLU A 354 -10.35 6.50 8.45
C GLU A 354 -11.05 5.34 9.18
N GLU A 355 -10.28 4.47 9.84
CA GLU A 355 -10.74 3.24 10.49
C GLU A 355 -10.48 3.22 12.01
N PRO A 356 -10.84 4.26 12.79
CA PRO A 356 -10.63 4.23 14.23
C PRO A 356 -11.52 3.17 14.89
N LEU A 357 -10.98 2.52 15.92
CA LEU A 357 -11.74 1.59 16.77
C LEU A 357 -12.80 2.34 17.58
N VAL A 358 -12.44 3.54 18.04
CA VAL A 358 -13.32 4.41 18.82
C VAL A 358 -14.02 5.37 17.86
N MET A 359 -15.35 5.31 17.80
CA MET A 359 -16.14 5.98 16.76
C MET A 359 -16.96 7.19 17.25
N HIS A 360 -16.47 7.88 18.29
CA HIS A 360 -17.06 9.09 18.89
C HIS A 360 -15.97 10.15 19.12
N ASP A 361 -16.38 11.35 19.55
CA ASP A 361 -15.49 12.49 19.82
C ASP A 361 -14.65 12.89 18.59
N PHE A 362 -15.31 13.28 17.50
CA PHE A 362 -14.70 13.79 16.26
C PHE A 362 -15.62 14.82 15.60
N THR A 363 -15.07 15.67 14.72
CA THR A 363 -15.77 16.86 14.19
C THR A 363 -15.91 16.90 12.67
N LEU A 364 -15.14 16.09 11.94
CA LEU A 364 -15.10 16.15 10.48
C LEU A 364 -16.39 15.67 9.82
N ASP A 365 -16.77 16.39 8.76
CA ASP A 365 -17.84 16.02 7.82
C ASP A 365 -17.32 16.07 6.38
N LEU A 366 -18.20 15.82 5.39
CA LEU A 366 -17.83 15.78 3.96
C LEU A 366 -17.18 17.07 3.43
N ARG A 367 -17.30 18.21 4.12
CA ARG A 367 -16.61 19.44 3.74
C ARG A 367 -15.10 19.32 3.88
N ALA A 368 -14.61 18.37 4.69
CA ALA A 368 -13.18 18.07 4.82
C ALA A 368 -12.53 17.65 3.50
N LEU A 369 -13.31 17.20 2.52
CA LEU A 369 -12.79 16.84 1.18
C LEU A 369 -12.44 18.07 0.33
N VAL A 370 -13.09 19.20 0.56
CA VAL A 370 -12.99 20.39 -0.30
C VAL A 370 -11.58 21.00 -0.33
N PRO A 371 -10.88 21.16 0.81
CA PRO A 371 -9.54 21.74 0.78
C PRO A 371 -8.53 20.90 0.01
N PHE A 372 -8.61 19.56 0.11
CA PHE A 372 -7.74 18.66 -0.65
C PHE A 372 -7.97 18.75 -2.15
N ALA A 373 -9.23 18.82 -2.60
CA ALA A 373 -9.55 19.03 -4.01
C ALA A 373 -9.00 20.36 -4.55
N ARG A 374 -8.85 21.37 -3.67
CA ARG A 374 -8.36 22.70 -4.03
C ARG A 374 -6.83 22.77 -4.09
N HIS A 375 -6.14 22.18 -3.12
CA HIS A 375 -4.70 22.39 -2.92
C HIS A 375 -3.83 21.20 -3.33
N CYS A 376 -4.40 20.00 -3.45
CA CYS A 376 -3.66 18.76 -3.74
C CYS A 376 -4.10 18.17 -5.10
N PRO A 377 -3.65 18.72 -6.24
CA PRO A 377 -4.11 18.32 -7.57
C PRO A 377 -3.66 16.91 -8.00
N GLN A 378 -2.65 16.34 -7.35
CA GLN A 378 -2.12 14.99 -7.64
C GLN A 378 -2.70 13.91 -6.71
N LEU A 379 -3.61 14.28 -5.79
CA LEU A 379 -4.16 13.36 -4.81
C LEU A 379 -5.03 12.31 -5.50
N TRP A 380 -4.55 11.06 -5.55
CA TRP A 380 -5.24 9.94 -6.16
C TRP A 380 -5.89 9.01 -5.13
N SER A 381 -5.41 9.00 -3.88
CA SER A 381 -6.01 8.23 -2.78
C SER A 381 -6.20 9.10 -1.54
N LEU A 382 -7.41 9.04 -0.95
CA LEU A 382 -7.77 9.79 0.25
C LEU A 382 -8.59 8.91 1.21
N GLY A 383 -8.17 8.79 2.45
CA GLY A 383 -8.89 8.15 3.56
C GLY A 383 -9.17 9.14 4.69
N LEU A 384 -10.44 9.34 5.04
CA LEU A 384 -10.85 10.20 6.16
C LEU A 384 -12.00 9.56 6.95
N PHE A 385 -12.00 9.76 8.27
CA PHE A 385 -13.13 9.43 9.14
C PHE A 385 -14.06 10.64 9.31
N MET A 386 -15.31 10.52 8.87
CA MET A 386 -16.26 11.64 8.75
C MET A 386 -17.68 11.27 9.20
N ASP A 387 -18.49 12.30 9.53
CA ASP A 387 -19.91 12.18 9.83
C ASP A 387 -20.76 12.87 8.75
N VAL A 388 -21.72 12.14 8.19
CA VAL A 388 -22.64 12.65 7.16
C VAL A 388 -24.04 12.83 7.74
N LYS A 389 -24.25 13.98 8.40
CA LYS A 389 -25.54 14.35 9.04
C LYS A 389 -26.43 15.21 8.13
N LYS A 390 -25.97 16.38 7.66
CA LYS A 390 -26.63 17.26 6.66
C LYS A 390 -25.59 18.19 6.03
N ILE A 391 -25.68 18.43 4.71
CA ILE A 391 -24.75 19.31 4.00
C ILE A 391 -25.48 20.58 3.57
N HIS A 392 -24.98 21.74 4.00
CA HIS A 392 -25.42 23.05 3.52
C HIS A 392 -24.28 23.70 2.74
N THR A 393 -24.18 23.45 1.43
CA THR A 393 -23.11 24.04 0.62
C THR A 393 -23.56 25.35 0.01
N THR A 394 -22.87 26.44 0.34
CA THR A 394 -23.07 27.78 -0.26
C THR A 394 -21.93 28.21 -1.19
N GLN A 395 -20.85 27.42 -1.28
CA GLN A 395 -19.65 27.74 -2.07
C GLN A 395 -19.60 27.01 -3.41
N GLN A 396 -18.92 27.64 -4.37
CA GLN A 396 -18.59 27.07 -5.67
C GLN A 396 -17.52 25.98 -5.47
N LEU A 397 -17.97 24.73 -5.38
CA LEU A 397 -17.11 23.57 -5.21
C LEU A 397 -16.29 23.30 -6.48
N LYS A 398 -15.00 23.00 -6.31
CA LYS A 398 -14.13 22.46 -7.36
C LYS A 398 -13.94 20.96 -7.11
N PRO A 399 -14.25 20.08 -8.08
CA PRO A 399 -14.03 18.65 -7.93
C PRO A 399 -12.54 18.30 -7.91
N PHE A 400 -12.24 17.11 -7.39
CA PHE A 400 -10.94 16.50 -7.55
C PHE A 400 -10.66 16.19 -9.02
N THR A 401 -9.40 16.29 -9.41
CA THR A 401 -8.93 16.06 -10.79
C THR A 401 -8.31 14.68 -10.96
N ALA A 402 -7.56 14.20 -9.95
CA ALA A 402 -6.82 12.93 -9.99
C ALA A 402 -7.36 11.85 -9.04
N LEU A 403 -8.35 12.16 -8.20
CA LEU A 403 -8.81 11.23 -7.15
C LEU A 403 -9.38 9.94 -7.76
N SER A 404 -8.73 8.83 -7.48
CA SER A 404 -9.09 7.50 -7.97
C SER A 404 -9.71 6.63 -6.88
N VAL A 405 -9.35 6.85 -5.61
CA VAL A 405 -9.85 6.06 -4.47
C VAL A 405 -10.21 7.02 -3.33
N LEU A 406 -11.44 6.90 -2.83
CA LEU A 406 -11.87 7.54 -1.60
C LEU A 406 -12.21 6.44 -0.59
N SER A 407 -11.39 6.29 0.45
CA SER A 407 -11.65 5.40 1.58
C SER A 407 -12.47 6.15 2.64
N VAL A 408 -13.57 5.54 3.06
CA VAL A 408 -14.44 6.09 4.11
C VAL A 408 -14.33 5.34 5.42
N GLY A 409 -13.62 4.22 5.45
CA GLY A 409 -13.39 3.40 6.63
C GLY A 409 -14.65 3.19 7.48
N THR A 410 -14.59 3.54 8.77
CA THR A 410 -15.72 3.39 9.70
C THR A 410 -16.62 4.63 9.77
N SER A 411 -16.56 5.54 8.79
CA SER A 411 -17.36 6.79 8.75
C SER A 411 -18.86 6.55 8.87
N ARG A 412 -19.58 7.53 9.42
CA ARG A 412 -21.04 7.43 9.62
C ARG A 412 -21.79 8.12 8.47
N VAL A 413 -22.81 7.44 7.93
CA VAL A 413 -23.79 8.03 7.01
C VAL A 413 -25.19 7.95 7.60
N CYS A 414 -25.86 9.10 7.73
CA CYS A 414 -27.28 9.14 8.10
C CYS A 414 -28.20 9.09 6.88
N ASP A 415 -27.81 9.74 5.77
CA ASP A 415 -28.58 9.78 4.52
C ASP A 415 -27.67 9.45 3.32
N PRO A 416 -27.76 8.22 2.79
CA PRO A 416 -26.96 7.79 1.64
C PRO A 416 -27.17 8.64 0.38
N ALA A 417 -28.35 9.22 0.17
CA ALA A 417 -28.65 10.01 -1.02
C ALA A 417 -27.94 11.37 -0.97
N ILE A 418 -27.88 12.00 0.20
CA ILE A 418 -27.15 13.26 0.39
C ILE A 418 -25.64 13.02 0.21
N ALA A 419 -25.11 11.94 0.79
CA ALA A 419 -23.70 11.57 0.63
C ALA A 419 -23.37 11.32 -0.85
N ALA A 420 -24.17 10.51 -1.55
CA ALA A 420 -23.96 10.20 -2.96
C ALA A 420 -24.04 11.45 -3.85
N ALA A 421 -25.00 12.35 -3.60
CA ALA A 421 -25.12 13.59 -4.37
C ALA A 421 -23.87 14.48 -4.22
N PHE A 422 -23.36 14.63 -3.00
CA PHE A 422 -22.15 15.42 -2.75
C PHE A 422 -20.91 14.79 -3.39
N LEU A 423 -20.72 13.47 -3.21
CA LEU A 423 -19.59 12.75 -3.77
C LEU A 423 -19.62 12.71 -5.30
N SER A 424 -20.81 12.60 -5.92
CA SER A 424 -20.95 12.67 -7.39
C SER A 424 -20.52 14.01 -7.97
N PHE A 425 -20.55 15.08 -7.17
CA PHE A 425 -20.06 16.38 -7.58
C PHE A 425 -18.55 16.51 -7.35
N MET A 426 -18.03 15.99 -6.24
CA MET A 426 -16.63 16.17 -5.85
C MET A 426 -15.67 15.20 -6.54
N CYS A 427 -16.05 13.93 -6.69
CA CYS A 427 -15.19 12.89 -7.23
C CYS A 427 -15.24 12.85 -8.77
N PRO A 428 -14.11 12.63 -9.46
CA PRO A 428 -14.11 12.48 -10.90
C PRO A 428 -14.74 11.14 -11.32
N PRO A 429 -15.23 11.03 -12.57
CA PRO A 429 -15.81 9.79 -13.08
C PRO A 429 -14.83 8.61 -12.97
N GLY A 430 -15.27 7.51 -12.39
CA GLY A 430 -14.43 6.32 -12.18
C GLY A 430 -13.65 6.30 -10.86
N CYS A 431 -13.78 7.32 -10.01
CA CYS A 431 -13.30 7.26 -8.63
C CYS A 431 -14.00 6.11 -7.88
N LYS A 432 -13.22 5.17 -7.35
CA LYS A 432 -13.71 4.06 -6.51
C LYS A 432 -14.00 4.60 -5.11
N LEU A 433 -15.22 4.35 -4.63
CA LEU A 433 -15.52 4.48 -3.21
C LEU A 433 -15.12 3.16 -2.52
N ASP A 434 -14.12 3.22 -1.66
CA ASP A 434 -13.68 2.09 -0.87
C ASP A 434 -14.39 2.08 0.49
N VAL A 435 -15.10 0.97 0.73
CA VAL A 435 -15.96 0.76 1.91
C VAL A 435 -15.52 -0.50 2.68
N ASP A 436 -14.50 -1.18 2.17
CA ASP A 436 -13.89 -2.35 2.80
C ASP A 436 -13.00 -1.86 3.95
N MET A 437 -12.83 -2.68 4.98
CA MET A 437 -11.99 -2.33 6.14
C MET A 437 -10.74 -3.19 6.19
N THR A 438 -9.59 -2.54 6.32
CA THR A 438 -8.29 -3.21 6.29
C THR A 438 -8.09 -4.15 7.47
N TRP A 439 -8.53 -3.78 8.69
CA TRP A 439 -8.41 -4.65 9.86
C TRP A 439 -9.45 -5.77 9.92
N ALA A 440 -10.61 -5.64 9.24
CA ALA A 440 -11.61 -6.70 9.18
C ALA A 440 -11.19 -7.83 8.21
N LEU A 441 -10.33 -7.51 7.24
CA LEU A 441 -9.77 -8.43 6.26
C LEU A 441 -8.45 -9.07 6.73
N ASN A 442 -7.66 -8.35 7.55
CA ASN A 442 -6.45 -8.86 8.16
C ASN A 442 -6.79 -9.62 9.45
N ASN A 443 -6.87 -10.96 9.36
CA ASN A 443 -6.97 -11.90 10.49
C ASN A 443 -5.71 -11.92 11.39
N GLY A 444 -5.11 -10.76 11.69
CA GLY A 444 -4.04 -10.60 12.66
C GLY A 444 -4.58 -10.79 14.07
N SER A 445 -3.77 -11.39 14.93
CA SER A 445 -4.07 -11.76 16.32
C SER A 445 -4.51 -10.62 17.24
N PHE A 446 -4.43 -9.35 16.81
CA PHE A 446 -5.08 -8.20 17.48
C PHE A 446 -6.62 -8.22 17.41
N CYS A 447 -7.20 -9.09 16.58
CA CYS A 447 -8.63 -9.08 16.27
C CYS A 447 -9.52 -10.05 17.06
N ARG A 448 -8.99 -10.78 18.06
CA ARG A 448 -9.80 -11.79 18.78
C ARG A 448 -10.62 -11.28 19.96
N GLU A 449 -10.33 -10.09 20.49
CA GLU A 449 -11.02 -9.51 21.65
C GLU A 449 -11.90 -8.30 21.27
N TRP A 450 -12.67 -8.42 20.19
CA TRP A 450 -13.57 -7.36 19.80
C TRP A 450 -14.91 -7.57 20.51
N TYR A 451 -15.36 -6.57 21.27
CA TYR A 451 -16.73 -6.54 21.74
C TYR A 451 -17.66 -6.61 20.53
N ASN A 452 -18.57 -7.59 20.49
CA ASN A 452 -19.55 -7.78 19.42
C ASN A 452 -20.25 -6.46 19.00
N ASP A 453 -20.41 -5.54 19.94
CA ASP A 453 -21.00 -4.22 19.75
C ASP A 453 -20.23 -3.36 18.73
N VAL A 454 -18.88 -3.37 18.77
CA VAL A 454 -18.04 -2.60 17.83
C VAL A 454 -18.20 -3.15 16.42
N LEU A 455 -18.12 -4.47 16.25
CA LEU A 455 -18.32 -5.14 14.96
C LEU A 455 -19.72 -4.88 14.39
N SER A 456 -20.75 -4.87 15.25
CA SER A 456 -22.12 -4.60 14.84
C SER A 456 -22.31 -3.17 14.32
N GLU A 457 -21.74 -2.18 15.00
CA GLU A 457 -21.80 -0.77 14.60
C GLU A 457 -21.03 -0.53 13.30
N VAL A 458 -19.86 -1.16 13.18
CA VAL A 458 -19.05 -1.16 11.97
C VAL A 458 -19.83 -1.72 10.77
N ASN A 459 -20.43 -2.91 10.91
CA ASN A 459 -21.23 -3.53 9.85
C ASN A 459 -22.41 -2.65 9.44
N ARG A 460 -23.08 -2.01 10.42
CA ARG A 460 -24.19 -1.07 10.16
C ARG A 460 -23.75 0.14 9.33
N ARG A 461 -22.56 0.69 9.60
CA ARG A 461 -21.98 1.80 8.84
C ARG A 461 -21.56 1.37 7.44
N SER A 462 -20.91 0.22 7.30
CA SER A 462 -20.50 -0.35 6.01
C SER A 462 -21.71 -0.55 5.07
N LEU A 463 -22.81 -1.12 5.57
CA LEU A 463 -24.06 -1.27 4.79
C LEU A 463 -24.62 0.07 4.28
N SER A 464 -24.51 1.13 5.08
CA SER A 464 -24.98 2.46 4.68
C SER A 464 -24.14 3.02 3.53
N TRP A 465 -22.82 2.80 3.56
CA TRP A 465 -21.89 3.21 2.51
C TRP A 465 -21.99 2.37 1.23
N GLU A 466 -22.34 1.08 1.31
CA GLU A 466 -22.64 0.28 0.12
C GLU A 466 -23.88 0.87 -0.61
N GLY A 467 -24.88 1.35 0.14
CA GLY A 467 -26.00 2.10 -0.44
C GLY A 467 -25.57 3.40 -1.16
N VAL A 468 -24.58 4.12 -0.64
CA VAL A 468 -23.99 5.31 -1.31
C VAL A 468 -23.30 4.91 -2.60
N LYS A 469 -22.51 3.83 -2.57
CA LYS A 469 -21.77 3.30 -3.72
C LYS A 469 -22.71 2.89 -4.85
N ASP A 470 -23.83 2.26 -4.54
CA ASP A 470 -24.86 1.92 -5.52
C ASP A 470 -25.52 3.16 -6.14
N LEU A 471 -25.80 4.19 -5.35
CA LEU A 471 -26.33 5.46 -5.86
C LEU A 471 -25.31 6.19 -6.74
N LEU A 472 -24.02 6.17 -6.39
CA LEU A 472 -22.95 6.75 -7.20
C LEU A 472 -22.82 6.06 -8.55
N ARG A 473 -22.92 4.72 -8.60
CA ARG A 473 -22.94 3.97 -9.86
C ARG A 473 -24.08 4.42 -10.78
N LEU A 474 -25.27 4.65 -10.22
CA LEU A 474 -26.42 5.16 -10.97
C LEU A 474 -26.17 6.60 -11.47
N PHE A 475 -25.59 7.47 -10.65
CA PHE A 475 -25.26 8.84 -11.05
C PHE A 475 -24.19 8.89 -12.15
N ASP A 476 -23.17 8.03 -12.08
CA ASP A 476 -22.16 7.90 -13.13
C ASP A 476 -22.76 7.45 -14.46
N GLN A 477 -23.67 6.48 -14.42
CA GLN A 477 -24.37 6.03 -15.63
C GLN A 477 -25.18 7.19 -16.25
N ILE A 478 -25.97 7.91 -15.43
CA ILE A 478 -26.74 9.06 -15.90
C ILE A 478 -25.83 10.15 -16.47
N TRP A 479 -24.69 10.43 -15.83
CA TRP A 479 -23.72 11.42 -16.30
C TRP A 479 -23.10 11.03 -17.64
N ARG A 480 -22.80 9.74 -17.86
CA ARG A 480 -22.30 9.23 -19.16
C ARG A 480 -23.34 9.45 -20.26
N GLU A 481 -24.58 9.01 -20.03
CA GLU A 481 -25.68 9.18 -20.98
C GLU A 481 -25.94 10.65 -21.33
N GLU A 482 -25.94 11.53 -20.32
CA GLU A 482 -26.18 12.96 -20.51
C GLU A 482 -25.02 13.64 -21.25
N THR A 483 -23.78 13.23 -20.99
CA THR A 483 -22.59 13.74 -21.68
C THR A 483 -22.59 13.32 -23.14
N GLU A 484 -22.97 12.08 -23.45
CA GLU A 484 -23.13 11.59 -24.82
C GLU A 484 -24.22 12.34 -25.57
N LYS A 485 -25.38 12.56 -24.94
CA LYS A 485 -26.47 13.38 -25.51
C LYS A 485 -26.03 14.80 -25.81
N ARG A 486 -25.31 15.45 -24.88
CA ARG A 486 -24.76 16.80 -25.10
C ARG A 486 -23.77 16.84 -26.25
N ARG A 487 -22.86 15.86 -26.35
CA ARG A 487 -21.92 15.74 -27.48
C ARG A 487 -22.64 15.53 -28.80
N ALA A 488 -23.70 14.72 -28.82
CA ALA A 488 -24.52 14.51 -30.02
C ALA A 488 -25.22 15.81 -30.47
N LEU A 489 -25.87 16.53 -29.54
CA LEU A 489 -26.51 17.82 -29.81
C LEU A 489 -25.53 18.91 -30.26
N GLN A 490 -24.29 18.87 -29.75
CA GLN A 490 -23.27 19.83 -30.14
C GLN A 490 -22.75 19.56 -31.56
N ARG A 491 -22.52 18.29 -31.91
CA ARG A 491 -22.23 17.88 -33.30
C ARG A 491 -23.35 18.25 -34.26
N GLU A 492 -24.60 18.06 -33.85
CA GLU A 492 -25.77 18.44 -34.65
C GLU A 492 -25.83 19.96 -34.86
N ASN A 493 -25.60 20.77 -33.82
CA ASN A 493 -25.52 22.22 -33.94
C ASN A 493 -24.38 22.68 -34.85
N GLU A 494 -23.20 22.07 -34.75
CA GLU A 494 -22.06 22.36 -35.63
C GLU A 494 -22.37 22.01 -37.09
N ASN A 495 -23.02 20.87 -37.34
CA ASN A 495 -23.47 20.46 -38.66
C ASN A 495 -24.52 21.42 -39.23
N LEU A 496 -25.49 21.86 -38.41
CA LEU A 496 -26.52 22.83 -38.82
C LEU A 496 -25.93 24.21 -39.11
N ARG A 497 -24.95 24.68 -38.32
CA ARG A 497 -24.22 25.93 -38.61
C ARG A 497 -23.50 25.86 -39.93
N THR A 498 -22.74 24.79 -40.14
CA THR A 498 -22.01 24.52 -41.39
C THR A 498 -22.97 24.53 -42.59
N ARG A 499 -24.14 23.89 -42.46
CA ARG A 499 -25.16 23.82 -43.52
C ARG A 499 -25.86 25.15 -43.80
N ASN A 500 -26.06 25.98 -42.78
CA ASN A 500 -26.59 27.34 -42.95
C ASN A 500 -25.57 28.28 -43.58
N ASP A 501 -24.28 28.16 -43.25
CA ASP A 501 -23.20 28.93 -43.88
C ASP A 501 -23.11 28.59 -45.38
N PHE A 502 -23.20 27.31 -45.75
CA PHE A 502 -23.30 26.89 -47.16
C PHE A 502 -24.59 27.33 -47.87
N SER A 503 -25.66 27.64 -47.13
CA SER A 503 -26.93 28.11 -47.71
C SER A 503 -26.97 29.64 -47.90
N MET A 504 -26.11 30.38 -47.19
CA MET A 504 -25.96 31.85 -47.31
C MET A 504 -25.00 32.25 -48.45
N ASP A 505 -24.15 31.32 -48.93
CA ASP A 505 -23.23 31.53 -50.06
C ASP A 505 -23.83 31.22 -51.45
N LYS A 506 -25.14 30.98 -51.56
CA LYS A 506 -25.81 30.89 -52.86
C LYS A 506 -26.20 32.28 -53.37
N PRO A 507 -25.78 32.70 -54.58
CA PRO A 507 -26.21 33.97 -55.14
C PRO A 507 -27.71 33.94 -55.43
N GLU A 508 -28.42 34.97 -54.95
CA GLU A 508 -29.83 35.21 -55.20
C GLU A 508 -30.10 35.30 -56.71
N GLY A 509 -30.87 34.34 -57.24
CA GLY A 509 -31.47 34.40 -58.56
C GLY A 509 -32.91 34.87 -58.48
N ASN A 510 -33.15 36.12 -58.90
CA ASN A 510 -34.41 36.77 -59.25
C ASN A 510 -35.69 35.89 -59.26
N ILE A 511 -36.62 36.17 -58.34
CA ILE A 511 -38.07 36.04 -58.59
C ILE A 511 -38.78 37.28 -58.02
N LYS A 512 -39.59 37.93 -58.86
CA LYS A 512 -40.31 39.18 -58.62
C LYS A 512 -41.42 39.05 -57.57
N THR A 513 -41.60 40.16 -56.86
CA THR A 513 -42.67 40.64 -55.96
C THR A 513 -44.07 40.04 -56.06
N ASN A 514 -44.67 39.77 -54.90
CA ASN A 514 -46.02 40.26 -54.58
C ASN A 514 -46.22 40.44 -53.06
N ASP A 515 -46.89 41.54 -52.71
CA ASP A 515 -47.17 42.04 -51.37
C ASP A 515 -47.91 41.08 -50.44
N SER A 516 -47.58 41.09 -49.13
CA SER A 516 -48.53 41.36 -48.03
C SER A 516 -47.95 41.12 -46.61
N VAL A 517 -47.97 42.19 -45.80
CA VAL A 517 -48.45 42.26 -44.40
C VAL A 517 -47.66 41.58 -43.24
N VAL A 518 -46.86 42.41 -42.51
CA VAL A 518 -46.78 42.61 -41.02
C VAL A 518 -46.14 41.49 -40.12
N PRO A 519 -45.58 41.74 -38.88
CA PRO A 519 -44.99 42.92 -38.19
C PRO A 519 -43.55 42.73 -37.62
N ARG A 520 -42.98 43.87 -37.18
CA ARG A 520 -41.87 44.05 -36.22
C ARG A 520 -41.90 43.09 -35.00
N ARG A 521 -40.74 42.53 -34.64
CA ARG A 521 -40.29 42.35 -33.24
C ARG A 521 -38.76 42.20 -33.15
N GLN A 522 -38.08 43.34 -33.02
CA GLN A 522 -36.75 43.39 -32.40
C GLN A 522 -36.90 43.36 -30.87
N THR A 523 -35.81 42.96 -30.19
CA THR A 523 -35.55 43.02 -28.74
C THR A 523 -36.21 41.97 -27.81
N ASN A 524 -35.49 40.86 -27.56
CA ASN A 524 -35.12 40.40 -26.20
C ASN A 524 -34.43 39.02 -26.23
N MET A 525 -33.16 38.95 -26.65
CA MET A 525 -32.33 37.75 -26.51
C MET A 525 -30.99 38.01 -25.80
N ARG A 526 -31.02 38.82 -24.72
CA ARG A 526 -29.84 39.02 -23.85
C ARG A 526 -30.11 38.95 -22.33
N LYS A 527 -31.25 38.40 -21.89
CA LYS A 527 -31.58 38.27 -20.44
C LYS A 527 -31.92 36.85 -19.95
N LYS A 528 -31.48 35.78 -20.64
CA LYS A 528 -31.61 34.39 -20.17
C LYS A 528 -30.27 33.65 -20.14
N MET A 529 -29.23 34.28 -19.62
CA MET A 529 -28.15 33.57 -18.96
C MET A 529 -28.14 34.10 -17.53
N VAL A 530 -27.94 33.22 -16.56
CA VAL A 530 -28.10 33.44 -15.11
C VAL A 530 -29.53 33.25 -14.59
N ALA A 531 -29.88 32.00 -14.30
CA ALA A 531 -30.75 31.65 -13.18
C ALA A 531 -30.22 30.36 -12.50
N PRO A 532 -30.09 30.31 -11.16
CA PRO A 532 -29.27 29.30 -10.48
C PRO A 532 -30.09 28.07 -10.05
N LEU A 533 -29.41 26.90 -10.03
CA LEU A 533 -29.50 25.66 -9.21
C LEU A 533 -30.84 25.17 -8.58
N THR A 534 -31.85 26.01 -8.38
CA THR A 534 -33.16 25.66 -7.80
C THR A 534 -34.06 24.84 -8.72
N LYS A 535 -33.86 24.88 -10.05
CA LYS A 535 -34.68 24.11 -11.01
C LYS A 535 -34.23 22.66 -11.20
N VAL A 536 -32.94 22.38 -11.11
CA VAL A 536 -32.39 21.02 -11.26
C VAL A 536 -32.73 20.17 -10.04
N GLY A 537 -32.61 20.74 -8.83
CA GLY A 537 -33.04 20.08 -7.59
C GLY A 537 -34.53 19.74 -7.56
N ARG A 538 -35.41 20.63 -8.08
CA ARG A 538 -36.85 20.34 -8.18
C ARG A 538 -37.17 19.26 -9.22
N LEU A 539 -36.44 19.20 -10.33
CA LEU A 539 -36.66 18.19 -11.37
C LEU A 539 -36.24 16.78 -10.90
N VAL A 540 -35.17 16.69 -10.10
CA VAL A 540 -34.70 15.45 -9.49
C VAL A 540 -35.64 15.01 -8.37
N HIS A 541 -36.08 15.92 -7.50
CA HIS A 541 -37.04 15.61 -6.43
C HIS A 541 -38.41 15.16 -6.98
N HIS A 542 -38.88 15.77 -8.07
CA HIS A 542 -40.14 15.37 -8.73
C HIS A 542 -40.05 14.01 -9.42
N ARG A 543 -38.87 13.60 -9.91
CA ARG A 543 -38.64 12.27 -10.51
C ARG A 543 -38.42 11.17 -9.47
N ILE A 544 -37.79 11.49 -8.33
CA ILE A 544 -37.68 10.56 -7.20
C ILE A 544 -39.06 10.26 -6.60
N ASN A 545 -39.90 11.28 -6.41
CA ASN A 545 -41.28 11.08 -5.94
C ASN A 545 -42.15 10.32 -6.95
N ALA A 546 -41.96 10.54 -8.26
CA ALA A 546 -42.66 9.78 -9.31
C ALA A 546 -42.24 8.29 -9.36
N MET A 547 -41.00 7.95 -8.97
CA MET A 547 -40.54 6.56 -8.85
C MET A 547 -40.98 5.90 -7.54
N ALA A 548 -41.07 6.65 -6.44
CA ALA A 548 -41.59 6.14 -5.16
C ALA A 548 -43.09 5.78 -5.25
N SER A 549 -43.91 6.59 -5.93
CA SER A 549 -45.34 6.30 -6.14
C SER A 549 -45.63 5.13 -7.09
N ARG A 550 -44.65 4.70 -7.90
CA ARG A 550 -44.79 3.49 -8.74
C ARG A 550 -44.50 2.19 -8.00
N ARG A 551 -43.82 2.22 -6.84
CA ARG A 551 -43.55 1.03 -6.03
C ARG A 551 -44.70 0.65 -5.10
N THR A 552 -45.61 1.56 -4.77
CA THR A 552 -46.81 1.27 -3.96
C THR A 552 -47.95 0.61 -4.73
N TRP A 553 -47.86 0.49 -6.05
CA TRP A 553 -48.87 -0.18 -6.90
C TRP A 553 -48.55 -1.64 -7.28
N LEU A 554 -47.44 -2.20 -6.79
CA LEU A 554 -47.02 -3.59 -7.07
C LEU A 554 -46.99 -4.48 -5.82
N ARG A 555 -47.65 -4.06 -4.74
CA ARG A 555 -48.04 -4.92 -3.61
C ARG A 555 -49.53 -4.72 -3.34
N GLY A 556 -50.34 -5.35 -4.18
CA GLY A 556 -51.76 -5.62 -3.98
C GLY A 556 -51.99 -7.08 -4.31
#